data_AF-A0A933N8G4-F1
#
_entry.id   AF-A0A933N8G4-F1
#
_cell.length_a   1.000
_cell.length_b   1.000
_cell.length_c   1.000
_cell.angle_alpha   90.00
_cell.angle_beta   90.00
_cell.angle_gamma   90.00
#
_symmetry.space_group_name_H-M   'P 1'
#
loop_
_entity.id
_entity.type
_entity.pdbx_description
1 polymer ?
#
loop_
_entity_poly.entity_id
_entity_poly.type
_entity_poly.pdbx_seq_one_letter_code
_entity_poly.pdbx_strand_id
1 'polypeptide(L)'
;MKIASSKVPSQLVVNQWDILVNVEAGAGEQIKRVRVVLNGIQLEDADLDEPTAYYSSQFNDRGSASTNRLVVTAFDVKGVQTRAENRWS
;
A
#
# COMPACT_ATOMS: atom_id res chain seq x y z
N MET A 1 -5.90 -25.38 14.18
CA MET A 1 -6.69 -24.22 13.71
C MET A 1 -5.79 -23.40 12.79
N LYS A 2 -6.04 -23.41 11.47
CA LYS A 2 -5.20 -22.67 10.50
C LYS A 2 -5.60 -21.20 10.54
N ILE A 3 -4.68 -20.32 10.92
CA ILE A 3 -4.90 -18.88 10.84
C ILE A 3 -4.91 -18.53 9.35
N ALA A 4 -6.06 -18.10 8.85
CA ALA A 4 -6.23 -17.64 7.50
C ALA A 4 -5.29 -16.44 7.29
N SER A 5 -4.43 -16.56 6.28
CA SER A 5 -3.62 -15.47 5.77
C SER A 5 -4.56 -14.33 5.40
N SER A 6 -4.56 -13.26 6.21
CA SER A 6 -5.34 -12.05 5.95
C SER A 6 -4.73 -11.39 4.71
N LYS A 7 -5.30 -11.73 3.56
CA LYS A 7 -5.05 -11.04 2.30
C LYS A 7 -5.50 -9.61 2.53
N VAL A 8 -4.59 -8.65 2.48
CA VAL A 8 -4.95 -7.27 2.18
C VAL A 8 -5.41 -7.30 0.71
N PRO A 9 -6.71 -7.13 0.40
CA PRO A 9 -7.13 -7.06 -0.98
C PRO A 9 -6.83 -5.64 -1.45
N SER A 10 -5.62 -5.40 -1.98
CA SER A 10 -5.35 -4.18 -2.74
C SER A 10 -6.07 -4.30 -4.09
N GLN A 11 -7.36 -3.95 -4.12
CA GLN A 11 -8.08 -3.81 -5.38
C GLN A 11 -7.58 -2.55 -6.10
N LEU A 12 -6.63 -2.74 -7.02
CA LEU A 12 -6.09 -1.71 -7.89
C LEU A 12 -6.98 -1.60 -9.13
N VAL A 13 -7.66 -0.47 -9.31
CA VAL A 13 -8.31 -0.10 -10.58
C VAL A 13 -7.42 0.91 -11.27
N VAL A 14 -6.75 0.49 -12.35
CA VAL A 14 -5.94 1.38 -13.21
C VAL A 14 -6.85 1.91 -14.31
N ASN A 15 -7.31 3.15 -14.17
CA ASN A 15 -7.96 3.89 -15.24
C ASN A 15 -7.14 5.17 -15.44
N GLN A 16 -6.46 5.30 -16.58
CA GLN A 16 -5.71 6.51 -16.99
C GLN A 16 -4.75 7.08 -15.94
N TRP A 17 -3.47 6.67 -16.00
CA TRP A 17 -2.30 7.35 -15.39
C TRP A 17 -2.32 7.62 -13.86
N ASP A 18 -3.36 7.22 -13.14
CA ASP A 18 -3.45 7.39 -11.70
C ASP A 18 -3.39 6.04 -10.96
N ILE A 19 -2.59 6.00 -9.89
CA ILE A 19 -2.40 4.85 -9.02
C ILE A 19 -3.20 5.07 -7.74
N LEU A 20 -4.23 4.24 -7.51
CA LEU A 20 -4.96 4.19 -6.24
C LEU A 20 -4.34 3.13 -5.32
N VAL A 21 -3.93 3.53 -4.13
CA VAL A 21 -3.43 2.64 -3.08
C VAL A 21 -4.42 2.59 -1.95
N ASN A 22 -4.98 1.39 -1.72
CA ASN A 22 -5.84 1.07 -0.58
C ASN A 22 -5.13 0.08 0.34
N VAL A 23 -5.12 0.37 1.63
CA VAL A 23 -4.56 -0.50 2.68
C VAL A 23 -5.64 -0.71 3.74
N GLU A 24 -5.95 -1.98 4.00
CA GLU A 24 -6.91 -2.41 5.01
C GLU A 24 -6.17 -3.21 6.09
N ALA A 25 -6.44 -2.87 7.35
CA ALA A 25 -5.96 -3.62 8.49
C ALA A 25 -6.77 -4.91 8.70
N GLY A 26 -6.18 -5.94 9.31
CA GLY A 26 -6.92 -7.10 9.77
C GLY A 26 -7.90 -6.77 10.92
N ALA A 27 -8.75 -7.74 11.28
CA ALA A 27 -9.68 -7.57 12.40
C ALA A 27 -8.94 -7.31 13.72
N GLY A 28 -9.17 -6.13 14.30
CA GLY A 28 -8.51 -5.69 15.54
C GLY A 28 -7.09 -5.11 15.35
N GLU A 29 -6.63 -4.97 14.11
CA GLU A 29 -5.37 -4.31 13.77
C GLU A 29 -5.61 -2.85 13.38
N GLN A 30 -4.57 -2.02 13.50
CA GLN A 30 -4.60 -0.63 13.06
C GLN A 30 -3.28 -0.30 12.37
N ILE A 31 -3.36 0.51 11.31
CA ILE A 31 -2.24 1.02 10.53
C ILE A 31 -1.76 2.30 11.19
N LYS A 32 -0.46 2.39 11.48
CA LYS A 32 0.19 3.62 11.99
C LYS A 32 0.99 4.33 10.89
N ARG A 33 1.55 3.60 9.93
CA ARG A 33 2.37 4.17 8.86
C ARG A 33 2.19 3.42 7.54
N VAL A 34 2.28 4.13 6.43
CA VAL A 34 2.26 3.55 5.07
C VAL A 34 3.37 4.15 4.23
N ARG A 35 4.17 3.29 3.59
CA ARG A 35 5.20 3.66 2.62
C ARG A 35 4.83 3.12 1.24
N VAL A 36 4.91 3.97 0.22
CA VAL A 36 4.62 3.63 -1.19
C VAL A 36 5.84 3.94 -2.05
N VAL A 37 6.27 2.96 -2.86
CA VAL A 37 7.45 3.04 -3.73
C VAL A 37 7.10 2.58 -5.14
N LEU A 38 7.34 3.41 -6.15
CA LEU A 38 7.17 3.11 -7.58
C LEU A 38 8.53 3.10 -8.26
N ASN A 39 8.91 1.98 -8.89
CA ASN A 39 10.18 1.82 -9.59
C ASN A 39 11.43 2.13 -8.73
N GLY A 40 11.32 1.91 -7.42
CA GLY A 40 12.37 2.27 -6.46
C GLY A 40 12.33 3.73 -6.01
N ILE A 41 11.47 4.56 -6.60
CA ILE A 41 11.24 5.95 -6.20
C ILE A 41 10.15 5.97 -5.12
N GLN A 42 10.45 6.52 -3.96
CA GLN A 42 9.44 6.72 -2.91
C GLN A 42 8.44 7.80 -3.36
N LEU A 43 7.17 7.43 -3.42
CA LEU A 43 6.07 8.36 -3.68
C LEU A 43 5.54 8.97 -2.39
N GLU A 44 5.45 8.15 -1.34
CA GLU A 44 4.84 8.53 -0.05
C GLU A 44 5.44 7.74 1.11
N ASP A 45 5.51 8.36 2.28
CA ASP A 45 5.85 7.72 3.54
C ASP A 45 5.14 8.46 4.68
N ALA A 46 3.86 8.11 4.87
CA ALA A 46 2.95 8.78 5.79
C ALA A 46 2.97 8.10 7.16
N ASP A 47 3.28 8.86 8.20
CA ASP A 47 2.98 8.51 9.58
C ASP A 47 1.63 9.15 9.95
N LEU A 48 0.70 8.35 10.44
CA LEU A 48 -0.68 8.77 10.68
C LEU A 48 -0.80 9.29 12.10
N ASP A 49 -1.33 10.50 12.30
CA ASP A 49 -1.50 11.09 13.64
C ASP A 49 -2.25 10.13 14.58
N GLU A 50 -3.35 9.57 14.10
CA GLU A 50 -4.11 8.52 14.76
C GLU A 50 -4.08 7.21 13.95
N PRO A 51 -3.88 6.05 14.59
CA PRO A 51 -3.95 4.77 13.90
C PRO A 51 -5.35 4.54 13.30
N THR A 52 -5.40 4.03 12.07
CA THR A 52 -6.65 3.81 11.34
C THR A 52 -6.77 2.37 10.87
N ALA A 53 -8.00 1.88 10.70
CA ALA A 53 -8.24 0.58 10.07
C ALA A 53 -8.10 0.62 8.54
N TYR A 54 -8.13 1.82 7.94
CA TYR A 54 -8.12 2.00 6.49
C TYR A 54 -7.32 3.24 6.07
N TYR A 55 -6.48 3.08 5.06
CA TYR A 55 -5.74 4.16 4.40
C TYR A 55 -5.96 4.10 2.88
N SER A 56 -6.17 5.27 2.27
CA SER A 56 -6.33 5.43 0.83
C SER A 56 -5.57 6.66 0.35
N SER A 57 -4.84 6.53 -0.76
CA SER A 57 -4.19 7.65 -1.43
C SER A 57 -4.08 7.42 -2.93
N GLN A 58 -4.10 8.51 -3.71
CA GLN A 58 -3.98 8.51 -5.16
C GLN A 58 -2.70 9.23 -5.58
N PHE A 59 -1.97 8.64 -6.53
CA PHE A 59 -0.73 9.18 -7.06
C PHE A 59 -0.81 9.28 -8.58
N ASN A 60 -0.35 10.39 -9.15
CA ASN A 60 -0.21 10.49 -10.61
C ASN A 60 1.08 9.78 -11.02
N ASP A 61 0.99 8.88 -11.99
CA ASP A 61 2.12 8.15 -12.53
C ASP A 61 3.13 9.13 -13.18
N ARG A 62 4.31 9.23 -12.56
CA ARG A 62 5.45 10.00 -13.08
C ARG A 62 6.47 9.09 -13.80
N GLY A 63 6.21 7.79 -13.87
CA GLY A 63 7.14 6.77 -14.34
C GLY A 63 6.89 6.37 -15.80
N SER A 64 7.62 7.01 -16.73
CA SER A 64 7.72 6.54 -18.13
C SER A 64 8.66 5.32 -18.26
N ALA A 65 8.50 4.30 -17.41
CA ALA A 65 9.28 3.07 -17.52
C ALA A 65 8.50 2.02 -18.31
N SER A 66 9.19 1.26 -19.16
CA SER A 66 8.61 0.12 -19.92
C SER A 66 8.15 -1.05 -19.03
N THR A 67 8.44 -0.99 -17.74
CA THR A 67 7.95 -1.91 -16.72
C THR A 67 7.88 -1.18 -15.41
N ASN A 68 6.69 -1.10 -14.86
CA ASN A 68 6.40 -0.46 -13.60
C ASN A 68 6.29 -1.49 -12.47
N ARG A 69 6.84 -1.13 -11.31
CA ARG A 69 6.81 -1.94 -10.08
C ARG A 69 6.42 -1.06 -8.90
N LEU A 70 5.24 -1.32 -8.34
CA LEU A 70 4.75 -0.68 -7.14
C LEU A 70 4.95 -1.59 -5.93
N VAL A 71 5.48 -1.03 -4.84
CA VAL A 71 5.61 -1.69 -3.54
C VAL A 71 4.93 -0.82 -2.49
N VAL A 72 4.02 -1.42 -1.74
CA VAL A 72 3.33 -0.79 -0.61
C VAL A 72 3.71 -1.54 0.66
N THR A 73 4.17 -0.83 1.67
CA THR A 73 4.49 -1.37 2.99
C THR A 73 3.66 -0.62 4.03
N ALA A 74 2.84 -1.35 4.78
CA ALA A 74 2.11 -0.82 5.92
C ALA A 74 2.74 -1.29 7.22
N PHE A 75 2.69 -0.46 8.26
CA PHE A 75 3.17 -0.78 9.59
C PHE A 75 2.03 -0.64 10.59
N ASP A 76 1.88 -1.64 11.45
CA ASP A 76 0.92 -1.58 12.56
C ASP A 76 1.43 -0.70 13.72
N VAL A 77 0.60 -0.51 14.75
CA VAL A 77 0.95 0.26 15.96
C VAL A 77 2.12 -0.32 16.77
N LYS A 78 2.52 -1.57 16.50
CA LYS A 78 3.65 -2.26 17.13
C LYS A 78 4.91 -2.21 16.25
N GLY A 79 4.83 -1.59 15.07
CA GLY A 79 5.91 -1.53 14.09
C GLY A 79 6.07 -2.80 13.24
N VAL A 80 5.12 -3.73 13.28
CA VAL A 80 5.12 -4.93 12.42
C VAL A 80 4.74 -4.52 11.01
N GLN A 81 5.56 -4.92 10.04
CA GLN A 81 5.37 -4.56 8.64
C GLN A 81 4.60 -5.63 7.85
N THR A 82 3.72 -5.17 6.96
CA THR A 82 3.05 -5.98 5.93
C THR A 82 3.33 -5.35 4.57
N ARG A 83 3.68 -6.16 3.57
CA ARG A 83 4.10 -5.70 2.25
C ARG A 83 3.28 -6.31 1.12
N ALA A 84 2.86 -5.47 0.18
CA ALA A 84 2.22 -5.85 -1.08
C ALA A 84 3.02 -5.32 -2.29
N GLU A 85 3.00 -6.03 -3.42
CA GLU A 85 3.74 -5.68 -4.63
C GLU A 85 2.89 -5.96 -5.88
N ASN A 86 2.94 -5.04 -6.85
CA ASN A 86 2.30 -5.19 -8.16
C ASN A 86 3.26 -4.77 -9.29
N ARG A 87 3.14 -5.38 -10.47
CA ARG A 87 3.99 -5.15 -11.65
C ARG A 87 3.14 -5.09 -12.92
N TRP A 88 3.40 -4.10 -13.77
CA TRP A 88 2.71 -3.92 -15.05
C TRP A 88 3.66 -3.34 -16.12
N SER A 89 3.27 -3.46 -17.40
CA SER A 89 3.96 -2.90 -18.56
C SER A 89 3.10 -1.88 -19.26
#